data_AF-A0A1A9H8Y9-F1
#
_entry.id   AF-A0A1A9H8Y9-F1
#
_cell.length_a   1.000
_cell.length_b   1.000
_cell.length_c   1.000
_cell.angle_alpha   90.00
_cell.angle_beta   90.00
_cell.angle_gamma   90.00
#
_symmetry.space_group_name_H-M   'P 1'
#
loop_
_entity.id
_entity.type
_entity.pdbx_description
1 polymer ?
#
loop_
_entity_poly.entity_id
_entity_poly.type
_entity_poly.pdbx_seq_one_letter_code
_entity_poly.pdbx_strand_id
1 'polypeptide(L)'
;MKKGSLAIVLGSLLVSGAFYTALADGMPTKQQHNNMAESVDLHFHYPIKGKQEPKNDHLVVLIEPNIEINKVIPENYQKEFEKSLFLQLSSFLERKGYSVSQFKDASEIPQDIKEKALLVLRMDGNVAILEDIVEENDAVNEEKVIDMSSGYLNLNFVEPKSEDIIHSFGIDVSKIKAVIERVELRRTNSGGFVPKTFVHRIKETDHDQAIRKIMNQAYHKVMVHITKELSKKHMEHYEKVSSEMKKRK
;
A
#
# COMPACT_ATOMS: atom_id res chain seq x y z
N MET A 1 -58.42 37.60 36.42
CA MET A 1 -59.29 37.98 35.28
C MET A 1 -58.44 38.01 34.01
N LYS A 2 -58.83 37.20 33.01
CA LYS A 2 -58.75 37.31 31.52
C LYS A 2 -57.50 37.94 30.86
N LYS A 3 -56.66 37.20 30.10
CA LYS A 3 -56.77 36.60 28.73
C LYS A 3 -56.26 37.53 27.60
N GLY A 4 -55.41 37.00 26.73
CA GLY A 4 -55.51 37.21 25.27
C GLY A 4 -54.27 37.73 24.52
N SER A 5 -53.65 36.85 23.70
CA SER A 5 -52.85 37.21 22.51
C SER A 5 -53.73 37.71 21.37
N LEU A 6 -53.21 38.58 20.47
CA LEU A 6 -53.36 38.43 19.00
C LEU A 6 -52.43 39.38 18.22
N ALA A 7 -51.97 38.89 17.06
CA ALA A 7 -51.06 39.50 16.10
C ALA A 7 -51.74 40.47 15.12
N ILE A 8 -50.96 41.33 14.46
CA ILE A 8 -51.30 41.92 13.15
C ILE A 8 -50.06 41.94 12.24
N VAL A 9 -50.24 41.31 11.08
CA VAL A 9 -49.40 41.36 9.87
C VAL A 9 -49.80 42.58 9.05
N LEU A 10 -48.84 43.26 8.41
CA LEU A 10 -49.12 44.10 7.24
C LEU A 10 -47.90 44.15 6.33
N GLY A 11 -48.03 43.49 5.17
CA GLY A 11 -47.12 43.63 4.04
C GLY A 11 -47.56 44.76 3.12
N SER A 12 -46.65 45.16 2.23
CA SER A 12 -46.98 45.84 0.97
C SER A 12 -45.99 45.42 -0.12
N LEU A 13 -46.56 44.96 -1.24
CA LEU A 13 -45.95 44.68 -2.54
C LEU A 13 -45.69 45.98 -3.32
N LEU A 14 -44.79 45.93 -4.32
CA LEU A 14 -44.94 46.43 -5.73
C LEU A 14 -43.62 46.08 -6.49
N VAL A 15 -43.53 45.04 -7.33
CA VAL A 15 -43.90 44.86 -8.76
C VAL A 15 -42.95 45.49 -9.80
N SER A 16 -42.26 44.58 -10.52
CA SER A 16 -41.83 44.54 -11.94
C SER A 16 -40.88 45.56 -12.58
N GLY A 17 -39.90 45.01 -13.34
CA GLY A 17 -39.21 45.68 -14.45
C GLY A 17 -37.97 44.93 -14.93
N ALA A 18 -37.90 44.58 -16.22
CA ALA A 18 -36.99 43.61 -16.80
C ALA A 18 -35.84 44.22 -17.65
N PHE A 19 -34.71 43.48 -17.68
CA PHE A 19 -33.74 43.25 -18.77
C PHE A 19 -32.80 44.36 -19.35
N TYR A 20 -31.50 43.98 -19.31
CA TYR A 20 -30.29 44.31 -20.12
C TYR A 20 -29.70 45.74 -20.14
N THR A 21 -28.45 45.84 -19.69
CA THR A 21 -27.31 46.27 -20.53
C THR A 21 -25.98 45.80 -19.93
N ALA A 22 -25.12 45.29 -20.81
CA ALA A 22 -23.80 44.77 -20.54
C ALA A 22 -22.77 45.88 -20.30
N LEU A 23 -21.68 45.54 -19.60
CA LEU A 23 -20.26 45.78 -19.96
C LEU A 23 -19.39 45.72 -18.69
N ALA A 24 -18.81 44.55 -18.44
CA ALA A 24 -17.56 44.42 -17.69
C ALA A 24 -16.88 43.13 -18.16
N ASP A 25 -16.13 43.30 -19.24
CA ASP A 25 -15.25 42.31 -19.82
C ASP A 25 -13.95 42.23 -19.00
N GLY A 26 -13.37 41.04 -18.91
CA GLY A 26 -11.95 40.85 -18.59
C GLY A 26 -11.57 40.62 -17.12
N MET A 27 -11.63 39.36 -16.68
CA MET A 27 -10.47 38.54 -16.29
C MET A 27 -10.96 37.27 -15.57
N PRO A 28 -10.84 36.06 -16.16
CA PRO A 28 -10.89 34.85 -15.35
C PRO A 28 -9.59 34.82 -14.53
N THR A 29 -9.72 34.99 -13.22
CA THR A 29 -8.69 34.61 -12.26
C THR A 29 -8.29 33.19 -12.60
N LYS A 30 -7.08 33.03 -13.17
CA LYS A 30 -6.42 31.73 -13.30
C LYS A 30 -6.45 31.13 -11.91
N GLN A 31 -7.30 30.12 -11.72
CA GLN A 31 -7.13 29.14 -10.67
C GLN A 31 -5.70 28.63 -10.84
N GLN A 32 -4.79 29.08 -9.97
CA GLN A 32 -3.62 28.30 -9.65
C GLN A 32 -4.17 26.97 -9.17
N HIS A 33 -4.17 25.99 -10.07
CA HIS A 33 -4.18 24.60 -9.67
C HIS A 33 -2.96 24.43 -8.77
N ASN A 34 -3.18 24.56 -7.46
CA ASN A 34 -2.33 23.91 -6.48
C ASN A 34 -2.46 22.42 -6.77
N ASN A 35 -1.61 21.92 -7.68
CA ASN A 35 -1.35 20.50 -7.83
C ASN A 35 -0.54 20.01 -6.63
N MET A 36 -0.98 20.30 -5.40
CA MET A 36 -0.66 19.40 -4.30
C MET A 36 -1.49 18.16 -4.59
N ALA A 37 -0.82 17.13 -5.10
CA ALA A 37 -1.41 15.80 -5.15
C ALA A 37 -2.05 15.51 -3.79
N GLU A 38 -3.27 14.98 -3.81
CA GLU A 38 -4.00 14.54 -2.62
C GLU A 38 -3.05 13.76 -1.70
N SER A 39 -2.98 14.15 -0.43
CA SER A 39 -2.04 13.55 0.52
C SER A 39 -2.33 12.05 0.63
N VAL A 40 -1.34 11.23 0.27
CA VAL A 40 -1.46 9.77 0.36
C VAL A 40 -1.13 9.35 1.79
N ASP A 41 -2.12 8.82 2.50
CA ASP A 41 -1.93 8.21 3.81
C ASP A 41 -1.32 6.80 3.70
N LEU A 42 -0.75 6.32 4.80
CA LEU A 42 -0.36 4.91 4.91
C LEU A 42 -1.60 4.02 4.88
N HIS A 43 -1.53 2.98 4.05
CA HIS A 43 -2.62 2.04 3.83
C HIS A 43 -2.09 0.62 3.72
N PHE A 44 -1.63 0.07 4.86
CA PHE A 44 -1.22 -1.32 4.99
C PHE A 44 -2.41 -2.23 5.24
N HIS A 45 -3.33 -2.23 4.28
CA HIS A 45 -4.49 -3.11 4.28
C HIS A 45 -4.76 -3.66 2.88
N TYR A 46 -4.75 -4.99 2.77
CA TYR A 46 -5.17 -5.71 1.58
C TYR A 46 -6.52 -6.41 1.84
N PRO A 47 -7.56 -6.16 1.02
CA PRO A 47 -8.87 -6.75 1.24
C PRO A 47 -8.85 -8.25 0.93
N ILE A 48 -8.91 -9.08 1.97
CA ILE A 48 -8.99 -10.53 1.83
C ILE A 48 -10.39 -10.91 1.36
N LYS A 49 -10.52 -11.16 0.06
CA LYS A 49 -11.77 -11.61 -0.57
C LYS A 49 -11.88 -13.14 -0.49
N GLY A 50 -13.09 -13.63 -0.28
CA GLY A 50 -13.38 -15.07 -0.23
C GLY A 50 -14.35 -15.42 0.90
N LYS A 51 -15.03 -16.55 0.73
CA LYS A 51 -15.88 -17.12 1.77
C LYS A 51 -15.01 -17.76 2.85
N GLN A 52 -15.54 -17.83 4.07
CA GLN A 52 -14.94 -18.62 5.14
C GLN A 52 -14.97 -20.10 4.72
N GLU A 53 -13.81 -20.76 4.76
CA GLU A 53 -13.69 -22.20 4.57
C GLU A 53 -13.93 -22.93 5.90
N PRO A 54 -14.45 -24.17 5.88
CA PRO A 54 -14.61 -24.97 7.10
C PRO A 54 -13.25 -25.24 7.74
N LYS A 55 -13.23 -25.45 9.06
CA LYS A 55 -11.99 -25.81 9.78
C LYS A 55 -11.41 -27.10 9.20
N ASN A 56 -10.10 -27.11 8.99
CA ASN A 56 -9.36 -28.23 8.38
C ASN A 56 -8.47 -29.00 9.37
N ASP A 57 -8.58 -28.68 10.67
CA ASP A 57 -7.81 -29.28 11.78
C ASP A 57 -6.28 -29.19 11.66
N HIS A 58 -5.77 -28.39 10.73
CA HIS A 58 -4.34 -28.11 10.59
C HIS A 58 -3.97 -26.83 11.36
N LEU A 59 -2.90 -26.94 12.16
CA LEU A 59 -2.29 -25.82 12.87
C LEU A 59 -1.10 -25.27 12.09
N VAL A 60 -1.10 -23.99 11.79
CA VAL A 60 0.04 -23.26 11.23
C VAL A 60 0.61 -22.34 12.30
N VAL A 61 1.93 -22.34 12.42
CA VAL A 61 2.63 -21.38 13.26
C VAL A 61 3.04 -20.20 12.38
N LEU A 62 2.75 -18.98 12.82
CA LEU A 62 3.16 -17.75 12.14
C LEU A 62 4.09 -16.97 13.06
N ILE A 63 5.29 -16.68 12.57
CA ILE A 63 6.28 -15.84 13.25
C ILE A 63 6.14 -14.40 12.74
N GLU A 64 6.33 -13.43 13.63
CA GLU A 64 6.33 -12.01 13.28
C GLU A 64 7.37 -11.74 12.16
N PRO A 65 7.00 -11.05 11.07
CA PRO A 65 7.93 -10.75 9.98
C PRO A 65 9.10 -9.88 10.47
N ASN A 66 10.31 -10.19 10.03
CA ASN A 66 11.49 -9.38 10.28
C ASN A 66 11.92 -8.69 8.98
N ILE A 67 11.62 -7.40 8.85
CA ILE A 67 11.81 -6.64 7.62
C ILE A 67 12.73 -5.46 7.89
N GLU A 68 13.98 -5.56 7.46
CA GLU A 68 14.96 -4.49 7.59
C GLU A 68 14.62 -3.31 6.67
N ILE A 69 14.84 -2.08 7.17
CA ILE A 69 14.64 -0.85 6.40
C ILE A 69 15.91 0.01 6.36
N ASN A 70 16.04 0.85 5.33
CA ASN A 70 17.09 1.87 5.31
C ASN A 70 16.67 3.11 6.10
N LYS A 71 17.66 3.95 6.46
CA LYS A 71 17.49 5.18 7.26
C LYS A 71 16.47 6.20 6.76
N VAL A 72 16.06 6.09 5.50
CA VAL A 72 15.10 7.00 4.84
C VAL A 72 13.67 6.67 5.28
N ILE A 73 13.37 5.39 5.52
CA ILE A 73 12.05 4.95 5.93
C ILE A 73 11.91 5.16 7.44
N PRO A 74 10.83 5.78 7.92
CA PRO A 74 10.57 5.90 9.35
C PRO A 74 10.35 4.55 10.05
N GLU A 75 10.90 4.34 11.25
CA GLU A 75 10.74 3.09 12.00
C GLU A 75 9.27 2.73 12.32
N ASN A 76 8.42 3.73 12.50
CA ASN A 76 7.00 3.49 12.72
C ASN A 76 6.33 2.86 11.48
N TYR A 77 6.83 3.15 10.27
CA TYR A 77 6.30 2.58 9.04
C TYR A 77 6.70 1.11 8.94
N GLN A 78 7.93 0.76 9.32
CA GLN A 78 8.38 -0.63 9.43
C GLN A 78 7.49 -1.43 10.38
N LYS A 79 7.34 -0.96 11.62
CA LYS A 79 6.54 -1.65 12.65
C LYS A 79 5.08 -1.81 12.23
N GLU A 80 4.50 -0.80 11.57
CA GLU A 80 3.13 -0.88 11.07
C GLU A 80 3.01 -1.85 9.89
N PHE A 81 4.02 -1.91 9.01
CA PHE A 81 4.08 -2.84 7.88
C PHE A 81 4.16 -4.30 8.36
N GLU A 82 5.10 -4.61 9.25
CA GLU A 82 5.29 -5.94 9.85
C GLU A 82 4.03 -6.40 10.60
N LYS A 83 3.49 -5.54 11.47
CA LYS A 83 2.27 -5.81 12.24
C LYS A 83 1.07 -6.07 11.32
N SER A 84 0.90 -5.25 10.27
CA SER A 84 -0.22 -5.39 9.36
C SER A 84 -0.13 -6.70 8.55
N LEU A 85 1.07 -7.03 8.04
CA LEU A 85 1.29 -8.32 7.36
C LEU A 85 0.97 -9.49 8.29
N PHE A 86 1.48 -9.47 9.52
CA PHE A 86 1.27 -10.53 10.50
C PHE A 86 -0.21 -10.78 10.77
N LEU A 87 -0.97 -9.72 11.07
CA LEU A 87 -2.40 -9.81 11.37
C LEU A 87 -3.24 -10.21 10.14
N GLN A 88 -2.92 -9.68 8.97
CA GLN A 88 -3.63 -10.03 7.75
C GLN A 88 -3.35 -11.46 7.29
N LEU A 89 -2.13 -11.96 7.45
CA LEU A 89 -1.81 -13.37 7.15
C LEU A 89 -2.50 -14.33 8.12
N SER A 90 -2.56 -14.00 9.43
CA SER A 90 -3.35 -14.78 10.39
C SER A 90 -4.83 -14.83 9.96
N SER A 91 -5.41 -13.66 9.68
CA SER A 91 -6.81 -13.55 9.23
C SER A 91 -7.07 -14.32 7.93
N PHE A 92 -6.10 -14.34 7.01
CA PHE A 92 -6.19 -15.08 5.76
C PHE A 92 -6.18 -16.59 6.00
N LEU A 93 -5.25 -17.10 6.81
CA LEU A 93 -5.13 -18.51 7.14
C LEU A 93 -6.35 -19.03 7.91
N GLU A 94 -6.83 -18.27 8.88
CA GLU A 94 -8.07 -18.57 9.62
C GLU A 94 -9.28 -18.63 8.68
N ARG A 95 -9.37 -17.69 7.73
CA ARG A 95 -10.42 -17.71 6.69
C ARG A 95 -10.34 -18.94 5.80
N LYS A 96 -9.15 -19.51 5.64
CA LYS A 96 -8.88 -20.76 4.92
C LYS A 96 -9.09 -22.02 5.76
N GLY A 97 -9.54 -21.88 7.00
CA GLY A 97 -9.89 -23.01 7.88
C GLY A 97 -8.76 -23.50 8.77
N TYR A 98 -7.56 -22.89 8.68
CA TYR A 98 -6.42 -23.23 9.53
C TYR A 98 -6.57 -22.64 10.93
N SER A 99 -6.02 -23.32 11.92
CA SER A 99 -5.74 -22.70 13.22
C SER A 99 -4.38 -22.01 13.15
N VAL A 100 -4.23 -20.83 13.74
CA VAL A 100 -2.97 -20.07 13.72
C VAL A 100 -2.45 -19.87 15.14
N SER A 101 -1.19 -20.20 15.36
CA SER A 101 -0.47 -19.82 16.59
C SER A 101 0.61 -18.80 16.25
N GLN A 102 0.57 -17.69 16.97
CA GLN A 102 1.39 -16.49 16.72
C GLN A 102 2.54 -16.42 17.72
N PHE A 103 3.75 -16.21 17.24
CA PHE A 103 4.95 -16.02 18.06
C PHE A 103 5.82 -14.90 17.49
N LYS A 104 6.66 -14.28 18.33
CA LYS A 104 7.60 -13.27 17.85
C LYS A 104 8.85 -13.88 17.26
N ASP A 105 9.27 -15.01 17.82
CA ASP A 105 10.49 -15.70 17.43
C ASP A 105 10.29 -17.22 17.41
N ALA A 106 11.11 -17.92 16.61
CA ALA A 106 11.10 -19.38 16.52
C ALA A 106 11.45 -20.08 17.85
N SER A 107 12.29 -19.44 18.67
CA SER A 107 12.69 -19.92 20.01
C SER A 107 11.55 -19.90 21.03
N GLU A 108 10.49 -19.10 20.80
CA GLU A 108 9.32 -19.03 21.67
C GLU A 108 8.33 -20.18 21.44
N ILE A 109 8.50 -20.98 20.37
CA ILE A 109 7.56 -22.04 19.99
C ILE A 109 7.71 -23.23 20.95
N PRO A 110 6.69 -23.55 21.76
CA PRO A 110 6.73 -24.68 22.69
C PRO A 110 6.80 -26.02 21.96
N GLN A 111 7.41 -27.01 22.61
CA GLN A 111 7.56 -28.35 22.03
C GLN A 111 6.21 -29.00 21.66
N ASP A 112 5.15 -28.78 22.44
CA ASP A 112 3.83 -29.35 22.15
C ASP A 112 3.20 -28.74 20.89
N ILE A 113 3.52 -27.48 20.57
CA ILE A 113 3.12 -26.82 19.33
C ILE A 113 3.97 -27.35 18.17
N LYS A 114 5.29 -27.49 18.33
CA LYS A 114 6.18 -28.10 17.32
C LYS A 114 5.72 -29.50 16.92
N GLU A 115 5.15 -30.26 17.86
CA GLU A 115 4.64 -31.60 17.57
C GLU A 115 3.34 -31.63 16.76
N LYS A 116 2.44 -30.67 16.99
CA LYS A 116 1.12 -30.59 16.38
C LYS A 116 1.10 -29.78 15.08
N ALA A 117 1.96 -28.77 14.98
CA ALA A 117 1.96 -27.85 13.86
C ALA A 117 2.28 -28.57 12.55
N LEU A 118 1.57 -28.17 11.50
CA LEU A 118 1.79 -28.62 10.14
C LEU A 118 3.10 -28.05 9.59
N LEU A 119 3.27 -26.73 9.76
CA LEU A 119 4.39 -25.95 9.28
C LEU A 119 4.50 -24.63 10.08
N VAL A 120 5.70 -24.06 10.05
CA VAL A 120 6.00 -22.71 10.55
C VAL A 120 6.23 -21.81 9.34
N LEU A 121 5.56 -20.66 9.32
CA LEU A 121 5.77 -19.59 8.34
C LEU A 121 6.67 -18.52 8.97
N ARG A 122 7.83 -18.28 8.36
CA ARG A 122 8.77 -17.24 8.75
C ARG A 122 9.03 -16.31 7.56
N MET A 123 8.87 -15.01 7.76
CA MET A 123 9.15 -14.01 6.73
C MET A 123 10.31 -13.13 7.15
N ASP A 124 11.33 -13.09 6.30
CA ASP A 124 12.55 -12.31 6.50
C ASP A 124 12.83 -11.50 5.23
N GLY A 125 13.41 -10.32 5.36
CA GLY A 125 13.91 -9.58 4.20
C GLY A 125 14.15 -8.11 4.47
N ASN A 126 14.19 -7.31 3.40
CA ASN A 126 14.44 -5.88 3.52
C ASN A 126 13.69 -5.05 2.47
N VAL A 127 13.42 -3.78 2.81
CA VAL A 127 12.89 -2.76 1.91
C VAL A 127 13.71 -1.49 2.08
N ALA A 128 14.26 -0.96 1.00
CA ALA A 128 14.99 0.30 1.02
C ALA A 128 14.51 1.22 -0.10
N ILE A 129 14.46 2.53 0.17
CA ILE A 129 14.09 3.54 -0.82
C ILE A 129 15.32 4.40 -1.15
N LEU A 130 15.60 4.52 -2.44
CA LEU A 130 16.61 5.41 -2.99
C LEU A 130 15.91 6.68 -3.46
N GLU A 131 16.37 7.82 -2.96
CA GLU A 131 15.81 9.13 -3.27
C GLU A 131 16.52 9.79 -4.46
N ASP A 132 15.85 10.76 -5.08
CA ASP A 132 16.42 11.69 -6.08
C ASP A 132 17.05 11.02 -7.32
N ILE A 133 16.42 9.98 -7.85
CA ILE A 133 16.85 9.36 -9.11
C ILE A 133 16.31 10.17 -10.27
N VAL A 134 17.21 10.69 -11.11
CA VAL A 134 16.85 11.38 -12.34
C VAL A 134 16.65 10.36 -13.47
N GLU A 135 15.46 10.36 -14.05
CA GLU A 135 15.16 9.70 -15.33
C GLU A 135 15.17 10.75 -16.42
N GLU A 136 16.16 10.67 -17.31
CA GLU A 136 16.30 11.59 -18.45
C GLU A 136 15.10 11.52 -19.39
N ASN A 137 14.83 12.62 -20.08
CA ASN A 137 13.78 12.66 -21.08
C ASN A 137 14.12 11.77 -22.29
N ASP A 138 13.10 11.12 -22.85
CA ASP A 138 13.22 10.37 -24.09
C ASP A 138 12.20 10.89 -25.13
N ALA A 139 12.04 10.18 -26.26
CA ALA A 139 11.13 10.60 -27.32
C ALA A 139 9.64 10.65 -26.91
N VAL A 140 9.28 10.03 -25.79
CA VAL A 140 7.89 9.83 -25.32
C VAL A 140 7.67 10.39 -23.90
N ASN A 141 8.72 10.47 -23.09
CA ASN A 141 8.65 10.78 -21.68
C ASN A 141 9.40 12.08 -21.34
N GLU A 142 8.77 12.90 -20.51
CA GLU A 142 9.43 14.02 -19.83
C GLU A 142 10.48 13.52 -18.85
N GLU A 143 11.48 14.34 -18.58
CA GLU A 143 12.47 14.11 -17.52
C GLU A 143 11.77 14.17 -16.15
N LYS A 144 12.13 13.26 -15.25
CA LYS A 144 11.51 13.14 -13.92
C LYS A 144 12.55 12.85 -12.85
N VAL A 145 12.27 13.35 -11.66
CA VAL A 145 12.97 12.95 -10.43
C VAL A 145 12.05 12.01 -9.67
N ILE A 146 12.56 10.83 -9.33
CA ILE A 146 11.79 9.78 -8.68
C ILE A 146 12.49 9.25 -7.44
N ASP A 147 11.70 8.76 -6.50
CA ASP A 147 12.16 7.82 -5.50
C ASP A 147 11.87 6.40 -6.00
N MET A 148 12.76 5.46 -5.72
CA MET A 148 12.63 4.08 -6.17
C MET A 148 13.00 3.08 -5.08
N SER A 149 12.18 2.04 -4.93
CA SER A 149 12.47 0.95 -4.01
C SER A 149 13.56 0.00 -4.51
N SER A 150 14.19 -0.64 -3.54
CA SER A 150 15.01 -1.85 -3.65
C SER A 150 14.67 -2.77 -2.49
N GLY A 151 15.06 -4.04 -2.59
CA GLY A 151 14.84 -5.02 -1.53
C GLY A 151 14.03 -6.23 -1.97
N TYR A 152 13.96 -7.19 -1.07
CA TYR A 152 13.39 -8.50 -1.31
C TYR A 152 12.83 -9.06 -0.01
N LEU A 153 11.69 -9.73 -0.09
CA LEU A 153 11.08 -10.44 1.03
C LEU A 153 11.05 -11.93 0.73
N ASN A 154 11.33 -12.76 1.72
CA ASN A 154 11.38 -14.20 1.57
C ASN A 154 10.51 -14.87 2.64
N LEU A 155 9.51 -15.62 2.20
CA LEU A 155 8.64 -16.44 3.04
C LEU A 155 9.15 -17.89 3.03
N ASN A 156 9.61 -18.36 4.18
CA ASN A 156 10.06 -19.71 4.40
C ASN A 156 8.96 -20.57 5.00
N PHE A 157 8.79 -21.77 4.46
CA PHE A 157 7.96 -22.84 4.98
C PHE A 157 8.87 -23.82 5.69
N VAL A 158 8.75 -23.88 7.01
CA VAL A 158 9.68 -24.61 7.87
C VAL A 158 8.97 -25.79 8.53
N GLU A 159 9.62 -26.95 8.53
CA GLU A 159 9.16 -28.11 9.29
C GLU A 159 9.38 -27.84 10.79
N PRO A 160 8.34 -27.90 11.65
CA PRO A 160 8.47 -27.39 13.01
C PRO A 160 9.40 -28.19 13.95
N LYS A 161 9.64 -29.47 13.69
CA LYS A 161 10.42 -30.36 14.58
C LYS A 161 11.91 -30.32 14.27
N SER A 162 12.26 -30.35 12.99
CA SER A 162 13.64 -30.32 12.53
C SER A 162 14.12 -28.94 12.12
N GLU A 163 13.21 -27.98 12.02
CA GLU A 163 13.52 -26.60 11.62
C GLU A 163 14.09 -26.50 10.20
N ASP A 164 13.90 -27.57 9.41
CA ASP A 164 14.32 -27.63 8.01
C ASP A 164 13.39 -26.76 7.15
N ILE A 165 13.98 -25.93 6.28
CA ILE A 165 13.22 -25.16 5.29
C ILE A 165 12.81 -26.10 4.16
N ILE A 166 11.51 -26.33 4.02
CA ILE A 166 10.90 -27.17 2.98
C ILE A 166 10.75 -26.38 1.68
N HIS A 167 10.40 -25.11 1.79
CA HIS A 167 10.18 -24.23 0.64
C HIS A 167 10.47 -22.78 0.98
N SER A 168 10.96 -22.03 0.00
CA SER A 168 11.18 -20.59 0.09
C SER A 168 10.49 -19.92 -1.10
N PHE A 169 9.63 -18.96 -0.79
CA PHE A 169 8.94 -18.15 -1.78
C PHE A 169 9.32 -16.69 -1.56
N GLY A 170 9.91 -16.06 -2.58
CA GLY A 170 10.30 -14.67 -2.44
C GLY A 170 9.57 -13.71 -3.36
N ILE A 171 9.48 -12.48 -2.87
CA ILE A 171 8.81 -11.36 -3.49
C ILE A 171 9.85 -10.25 -3.66
N ASP A 172 10.20 -9.97 -4.91
CA ASP A 172 10.95 -8.78 -5.26
C ASP A 172 10.07 -7.55 -5.06
N VAL A 173 10.49 -6.64 -4.18
CA VAL A 173 9.81 -5.37 -3.89
C VAL A 173 10.61 -4.17 -4.41
N SER A 174 11.60 -4.41 -5.28
CA SER A 174 12.37 -3.38 -5.97
C SER A 174 11.62 -2.75 -7.14
N LYS A 175 12.17 -1.63 -7.64
CA LYS A 175 11.73 -0.90 -8.83
C LYS A 175 10.30 -0.35 -8.74
N ILE A 176 9.75 -0.21 -7.54
CA ILE A 176 8.52 0.54 -7.29
C ILE A 176 8.91 2.01 -7.25
N LYS A 177 8.29 2.83 -8.11
CA LYS A 177 8.70 4.22 -8.35
C LYS A 177 7.60 5.19 -7.91
N ALA A 178 8.00 6.30 -7.30
CA ALA A 178 7.14 7.44 -7.06
C ALA A 178 7.79 8.70 -7.64
N VAL A 179 7.04 9.43 -8.48
CA VAL A 179 7.53 10.66 -9.10
C VAL A 179 7.41 11.81 -8.11
N ILE A 180 8.50 12.53 -7.90
CA ILE A 180 8.60 13.70 -7.01
C ILE A 180 8.56 14.97 -7.82
N GLU A 181 9.32 15.04 -8.91
CA GLU A 181 9.34 16.20 -9.80
C GLU A 181 9.24 15.76 -11.26
N ARG A 182 8.61 16.60 -12.08
CA ARG A 182 8.62 16.48 -13.54
C ARG A 182 9.13 17.75 -14.18
N VAL A 183 9.82 17.59 -15.30
CA VAL A 183 10.34 18.70 -16.09
C VAL A 183 9.49 18.84 -17.36
N GLU A 184 8.60 19.83 -17.36
CA GLU A 184 7.77 20.17 -18.52
C GLU A 184 8.49 21.20 -19.40
N LEU A 185 8.70 20.86 -20.68
CA LEU A 185 9.27 21.77 -21.67
C LEU A 185 8.15 22.48 -22.43
N ARG A 186 7.85 23.73 -22.06
CA ARG A 186 6.85 24.54 -22.77
C ARG A 186 7.49 25.34 -23.89
N ARG A 187 7.08 25.06 -25.14
CA ARG A 187 7.38 25.89 -26.31
C ARG A 187 6.32 26.97 -26.46
N THR A 188 6.74 28.21 -26.63
CA THR A 188 5.81 29.31 -26.94
C THR A 188 5.45 29.30 -28.42
N ASN A 189 4.16 29.24 -28.74
CA ASN A 189 3.62 29.47 -30.09
C ASN A 189 3.59 30.97 -30.43
N SER A 190 4.64 31.73 -30.09
CA SER A 190 4.78 33.09 -30.58
C SER A 190 5.29 33.00 -32.02
N GLY A 191 4.50 33.45 -33.00
CA GLY A 191 4.79 33.38 -34.43
C GLY A 191 6.01 34.18 -34.93
N GLY A 192 7.10 34.21 -34.16
CA GLY A 192 8.41 34.74 -34.52
C GLY A 192 9.42 33.61 -34.75
N PHE A 193 10.48 33.92 -35.50
CA PHE A 193 11.42 32.99 -36.12
C PHE A 193 12.24 32.08 -35.17
N VAL A 194 12.11 32.20 -33.84
CA VAL A 194 12.79 31.33 -32.87
C VAL A 194 11.85 31.00 -31.69
N PRO A 195 11.35 29.76 -31.55
CA PRO A 195 10.57 29.36 -30.39
C PRO A 195 11.45 29.35 -29.14
N LYS A 196 11.07 30.08 -28.09
CA LYS A 196 11.70 29.97 -26.76
C LYS A 196 11.16 28.72 -26.06
N THR A 197 12.08 27.92 -25.52
CA THR A 197 11.73 26.74 -24.70
C THR A 197 11.94 27.11 -23.24
N PHE A 198 10.89 26.95 -22.42
CA PHE A 198 10.96 27.16 -20.98
C PHE A 198 10.93 25.83 -20.26
N VAL A 199 11.89 25.63 -19.35
CA VAL A 199 11.95 24.47 -18.45
C VAL A 199 11.11 24.78 -17.22
N HIS A 200 9.99 24.09 -17.04
CA HIS A 200 9.16 24.19 -15.83
C HIS A 200 9.36 22.93 -15.00
N ARG A 201 9.93 23.07 -13.79
CA ARG A 201 9.98 21.99 -12.81
C ARG A 201 8.69 22.01 -11.99
N ILE A 202 7.92 20.95 -12.08
CA ILE A 202 6.65 20.76 -11.38
C ILE A 202 6.89 19.75 -10.27
N LYS A 203 6.81 20.18 -9.02
CA LYS A 203 6.86 19.29 -7.86
C LYS A 203 5.50 18.59 -7.72
N GLU A 204 5.48 17.28 -7.89
CA GLU A 204 4.27 16.45 -7.74
C GLU A 204 4.04 16.06 -6.28
N THR A 205 5.08 15.61 -5.58
CA THR A 205 5.02 15.21 -4.16
C THR A 205 6.31 15.55 -3.42
N ASP A 206 6.33 15.34 -2.11
CA ASP A 206 7.56 15.28 -1.32
C ASP A 206 8.03 13.82 -1.13
N HIS A 207 9.24 13.64 -0.57
CA HIS A 207 9.82 12.32 -0.28
C HIS A 207 8.96 11.50 0.67
N ASP A 208 8.38 12.12 1.70
CA ASP A 208 7.56 11.44 2.70
C ASP A 208 6.28 10.83 2.08
N GLN A 209 5.62 11.57 1.18
CA GLN A 209 4.52 11.06 0.35
C GLN A 209 4.98 10.00 -0.65
N ALA A 210 6.16 10.16 -1.25
CA ALA A 210 6.73 9.16 -2.16
C ALA A 210 7.01 7.84 -1.43
N ILE A 211 7.57 7.90 -0.23
CA ILE A 211 7.79 6.77 0.68
C ILE A 211 6.46 6.08 0.98
N ARG A 212 5.41 6.82 1.38
CA ARG A 212 4.09 6.23 1.63
C ARG A 212 3.52 5.52 0.40
N LYS A 213 3.60 6.14 -0.77
CA LYS A 213 3.14 5.54 -2.04
C LYS A 213 3.89 4.23 -2.34
N ILE A 214 5.22 4.24 -2.23
CA ILE A 214 6.06 3.07 -2.47
C ILE A 214 5.75 1.95 -1.48
N MET A 215 5.67 2.27 -0.19
CA MET A 215 5.38 1.32 0.88
C MET A 215 3.99 0.69 0.72
N ASN A 216 2.96 1.49 0.38
CA ASN A 216 1.61 0.99 0.11
C ASN A 216 1.59 0.01 -1.09
N GLN A 217 2.32 0.33 -2.15
CA GLN A 217 2.44 -0.53 -3.33
C GLN A 217 3.23 -1.81 -3.02
N ALA A 218 4.31 -1.72 -2.25
CA ALA A 218 5.08 -2.88 -1.79
C ALA A 218 4.20 -3.81 -0.94
N TYR A 219 3.48 -3.25 0.05
CA TYR A 219 2.56 -4.00 0.90
C TYR A 219 1.50 -4.74 0.07
N HIS A 220 0.86 -4.03 -0.86
CA HIS A 220 -0.13 -4.61 -1.76
C HIS A 220 0.47 -5.76 -2.59
N LYS A 221 1.64 -5.55 -3.20
CA LYS A 221 2.34 -6.57 -4.01
C LYS A 221 2.63 -7.83 -3.18
N VAL A 222 3.16 -7.65 -1.97
CA VAL A 222 3.47 -8.75 -1.04
C VAL A 222 2.23 -9.56 -0.70
N MET A 223 1.16 -8.89 -0.26
CA MET A 223 -0.09 -9.58 0.10
C MET A 223 -0.73 -10.30 -1.08
N VAL A 224 -0.71 -9.72 -2.28
CA VAL A 224 -1.20 -10.38 -3.50
C VAL A 224 -0.41 -11.65 -3.81
N HIS A 225 0.92 -11.59 -3.72
CA HIS A 225 1.78 -12.72 -4.04
C HIS A 225 1.67 -13.83 -3.00
N ILE A 226 1.71 -13.51 -1.71
CA ILE A 226 1.61 -14.50 -0.63
C ILE A 226 0.24 -15.16 -0.62
N THR A 227 -0.86 -14.42 -0.76
CA THR A 227 -2.21 -15.03 -0.74
C THR A 227 -2.46 -15.93 -1.95
N LYS A 228 -1.77 -15.71 -3.08
CA LYS A 228 -1.76 -16.62 -4.23
C LYS A 228 -0.92 -17.86 -3.95
N GLU A 229 0.24 -17.71 -3.32
CA GLU A 229 1.12 -18.83 -2.99
C GLU A 229 0.51 -19.74 -1.91
N LEU A 230 -0.16 -19.15 -0.91
CA LEU A 230 -0.93 -19.84 0.12
C LEU A 230 -2.31 -20.32 -0.38
N SER A 231 -2.38 -20.73 -1.65
CA SER A 231 -3.59 -21.33 -2.21
C SER A 231 -3.82 -22.72 -1.61
N LYS A 232 -5.09 -23.14 -1.57
CA LYS A 232 -5.48 -24.48 -1.09
C LYS A 232 -4.69 -25.60 -1.77
N LYS A 233 -4.51 -25.53 -3.09
CA LYS A 233 -3.75 -26.52 -3.86
C LYS A 233 -2.30 -26.64 -3.39
N HIS A 234 -1.65 -25.50 -3.14
CA HIS A 234 -0.26 -25.49 -2.67
C HIS A 234 -0.19 -26.00 -1.23
N MET A 235 -1.12 -25.58 -0.35
CA MET A 235 -1.13 -26.03 1.04
C MET A 235 -1.38 -27.55 1.15
N GLU A 236 -2.31 -28.11 0.39
CA GLU A 236 -2.53 -29.56 0.31
C GLU A 236 -1.29 -30.33 -0.19
N HIS A 237 -0.49 -29.70 -1.06
CA HIS A 237 0.78 -30.28 -1.49
C HIS A 237 1.81 -30.26 -0.36
N TYR A 238 1.98 -29.14 0.33
CA TYR A 238 2.88 -29.06 1.48
C TYR A 238 2.45 -29.97 2.64
N GLU A 239 1.15 -30.20 2.82
CA GLU A 239 0.60 -31.15 3.78
C GLU A 239 1.09 -32.58 3.50
N LYS A 240 1.09 -32.99 2.24
CA LYS A 240 1.62 -34.29 1.81
C LYS A 240 3.12 -34.40 2.04
N VAL A 241 3.88 -33.38 1.63
CA VAL A 241 5.34 -33.35 1.79
C VAL A 241 5.73 -33.39 3.27
N SER A 242 5.11 -32.57 4.12
CA SER A 242 5.32 -32.54 5.57
C SER A 242 4.98 -33.90 6.21
N SER A 243 3.85 -34.50 5.80
CA SER A 243 3.45 -35.82 6.30
C SER A 243 4.43 -36.94 5.93
N GLU A 244 5.00 -36.91 4.72
CA GLU A 244 6.03 -37.86 4.31
C GLU A 244 7.33 -37.66 5.08
N MET A 245 7.74 -36.41 5.33
CA MET A 245 8.93 -36.10 6.12
C MET A 245 8.79 -36.58 7.57
N LYS A 246 7.62 -36.35 8.18
CA LYS A 246 7.30 -36.80 9.55
C LYS A 246 7.29 -38.32 9.71
N LYS A 247 7.06 -39.09 8.64
CA LYS A 247 7.08 -40.58 8.67
C LYS A 247 8.48 -41.18 8.51
N ARG A 248 9.45 -40.40 8.01
CA ARG A 248 10.82 -40.87 7.75
C ARG A 248 11.76 -40.68 8.95
N LYS A 249 11.33 -39.95 9.98
CA LYS A 249 12.04 -39.70 11.24
C LYS A 249 11.35 -40.46 12.36
#